data_AF-A0A952EBN1-F1
#
_entry.id   AF-A0A952EBN1-F1
#
_cell.length_a   1.000
_cell.length_b   1.000
_cell.length_c   1.000
_cell.angle_alpha   90.00
_cell.angle_beta   90.00
_cell.angle_gamma   90.00
#
_symmetry.space_group_name_H-M   'P 1'
#
loop_
_entity.id
_entity.type
_entity.pdbx_description
1 polymer ?
#
loop_
_entity_poly.entity_id
_entity_poly.type
_entity_poly.pdbx_seq_one_letter_code
_entity_poly.pdbx_strand_id
1 'polypeptide(L)'
;MRDLSEARAAAADYLRLFGLVALGYMWARMAALALEKREGDDVGFYEAKIKTARFYMQRLLPQTSGVFAAIMAGGKSIMEFDGAAF
;
A
#
# COMPACT_ATOMS: atom_id res chain seq x y z
N MET A 1 -6.55 -5.92 -20.21
CA MET A 1 -5.11 -5.76 -20.45
C MET A 1 -4.64 -6.72 -21.54
N ARG A 2 -4.85 -6.41 -22.82
CA ARG A 2 -4.26 -7.15 -23.97
C ARG A 2 -3.20 -6.33 -24.72
N ASP A 3 -2.96 -5.10 -24.26
CA ASP A 3 -1.98 -4.16 -24.80
C ASP A 3 -0.80 -4.05 -23.83
N LEU A 4 0.42 -4.21 -24.36
CA LEU A 4 1.66 -4.13 -23.59
C LEU A 4 1.93 -2.72 -23.05
N SER A 5 1.48 -1.67 -23.75
CA SER A 5 1.67 -0.29 -23.33
C SER A 5 0.87 0.02 -22.05
N GLU A 6 -0.39 -0.40 -22.01
CA GLU A 6 -1.26 -0.32 -20.84
C GLU A 6 -0.69 -1.10 -19.64
N ALA A 7 -0.16 -2.30 -19.88
CA ALA A 7 0.47 -3.10 -18.83
C ALA A 7 1.73 -2.42 -18.25
N ARG A 8 2.52 -1.77 -19.11
CA ARG A 8 3.72 -1.01 -18.70
C ARG A 8 3.36 0.25 -17.93
N ALA A 9 2.34 0.98 -18.37
CA ALA A 9 1.86 2.20 -17.71
C ALA A 9 1.39 1.92 -16.28
N ALA A 10 0.72 0.78 -16.05
CA ALA A 10 0.20 0.41 -14.73
C ALA A 10 1.22 -0.28 -13.79
N ALA A 11 2.41 -0.65 -14.28
CA ALA A 11 3.34 -1.52 -13.54
C ALA A 11 3.84 -0.89 -12.22
N ALA A 12 4.18 0.40 -12.24
CA ALA A 12 4.68 1.11 -11.07
C ALA A 12 3.58 1.26 -9.99
N ASP A 13 2.37 1.64 -10.39
CA ASP A 13 1.24 1.77 -9.48
C ASP A 13 0.82 0.41 -8.91
N TYR A 14 0.85 -0.65 -9.72
CA TYR A 14 0.59 -2.00 -9.23
C TYR A 14 1.61 -2.42 -8.17
N LEU A 15 2.91 -2.18 -8.40
CA LEU A 15 3.95 -2.48 -7.41
C LEU A 15 3.72 -1.73 -6.10
N ARG A 16 3.33 -0.46 -6.17
CA ARG A 16 2.98 0.35 -5.00
C ARG A 16 1.76 -0.21 -4.27
N LEU A 17 0.69 -0.53 -5.00
CA LEU A 17 -0.52 -1.13 -4.44
C LEU A 17 -0.19 -2.43 -3.72
N PHE A 18 0.58 -3.31 -4.36
CA PHE A 18 1.02 -4.56 -3.78
C PHE A 18 1.84 -4.33 -2.50
N GLY A 19 2.78 -3.39 -2.51
CA GLY A 19 3.58 -3.05 -1.34
C GLY A 19 2.74 -2.58 -0.15
N LEU A 20 1.73 -1.73 -0.39
CA LEU A 20 0.80 -1.26 0.64
C LEU A 20 0.00 -2.41 1.26
N VAL A 21 -0.52 -3.32 0.43
CA VAL A 21 -1.29 -4.48 0.91
C VAL A 21 -0.41 -5.47 1.66
N ALA A 22 0.80 -5.78 1.14
CA ALA A 22 1.73 -6.70 1.76
C ALA A 22 2.20 -6.21 3.14
N LEU A 23 2.54 -4.92 3.26
CA LEU A 23 2.88 -4.34 4.57
C LEU A 23 1.67 -4.30 5.50
N GLY A 24 0.48 -3.99 4.98
CA GLY A 24 -0.77 -4.05 5.76
C GLY A 24 -1.00 -5.43 6.36
N TYR A 25 -0.83 -6.50 5.56
CA TYR A 25 -0.92 -7.88 6.03
C TYR A 25 0.11 -8.17 7.14
N MET A 26 1.36 -7.76 6.96
CA MET A 26 2.39 -7.96 7.99
C MET A 26 2.09 -7.19 9.28
N TRP A 27 1.57 -5.96 9.19
CA TRP A 27 1.11 -5.20 10.37
C TRP A 27 -0.06 -5.87 11.08
N ALA A 28 -1.02 -6.43 10.34
CA ALA A 28 -2.12 -7.19 10.93
C ALA A 28 -1.61 -8.42 11.70
N ARG A 29 -0.67 -9.17 11.13
CA ARG A 29 -0.03 -10.32 11.80
C ARG A 29 0.73 -9.91 13.07
N MET A 30 1.53 -8.85 12.99
CA MET A 30 2.27 -8.35 14.15
C MET A 30 1.32 -7.85 15.24
N ALA A 31 0.22 -7.18 14.88
CA ALA A 31 -0.76 -6.70 15.83
C ALA A 31 -1.52 -7.85 16.51
N ALA A 32 -1.88 -8.91 15.78
CA ALA A 32 -2.51 -10.10 16.36
C ALA A 32 -1.60 -10.74 17.44
N LEU A 33 -0.33 -10.98 17.11
CA LEU A 33 0.63 -11.52 18.07
C LEU A 33 0.88 -10.56 19.26
N ALA A 34 0.92 -9.25 19.00
CA ALA A 34 1.10 -8.26 20.06
C ALA A 34 -0.09 -8.22 21.02
N LEU A 35 -1.31 -8.42 20.52
CA LEU A 35 -2.51 -8.49 21.37
C LEU A 35 -2.49 -9.70 22.29
N GLU A 36 -1.97 -10.84 21.85
CA GLU A 36 -1.80 -12.05 22.66
C GLU A 36 -0.73 -11.87 23.74
N LYS A 37 0.35 -11.14 23.43
CA LYS A 37 1.54 -11.01 24.30
C LYS A 37 1.61 -9.73 25.12
N ARG A 38 0.60 -8.86 25.03
CA ARG A 38 0.59 -7.58 25.76
C ARG A 38 0.53 -7.74 27.28
N GLU A 39 0.04 -8.88 27.77
CA GLU A 39 0.05 -9.20 29.20
C GLU A 39 1.49 -9.58 29.60
N GLY A 40 2.15 -8.67 30.35
CA GLY A 40 3.58 -8.75 30.68
C GLY A 40 4.47 -7.80 29.88
N ASP A 41 3.90 -6.86 29.11
CA ASP A 41 4.65 -5.86 28.35
C ASP A 41 5.11 -4.68 29.24
N ASP A 42 6.03 -4.92 30.17
CA ASP A 42 6.52 -3.89 31.11
C ASP A 42 7.21 -2.71 30.41
N VAL A 43 7.71 -2.92 29.19
CA VAL A 43 8.47 -1.93 28.40
C VAL A 43 7.62 -1.27 27.31
N GLY A 44 6.36 -1.69 27.12
CA GLY A 44 5.42 -1.11 26.16
C GLY A 44 5.69 -1.40 24.68
N PHE A 45 6.47 -2.43 24.36
CA PHE A 45 6.83 -2.79 23.00
C PHE A 45 5.63 -3.28 22.18
N TYR A 46 4.80 -4.17 22.74
CA TYR A 46 3.62 -4.71 22.08
C TYR A 46 2.54 -3.62 21.94
N GLU A 47 2.39 -2.77 22.95
CA GLU A 47 1.49 -1.62 22.86
C GLU A 47 1.90 -0.65 21.74
N ALA A 48 3.20 -0.38 21.60
CA ALA A 48 3.72 0.44 20.50
C ALA A 48 3.47 -0.21 19.12
N LYS A 49 3.61 -1.54 19.00
CA LYS A 49 3.29 -2.27 17.75
C LYS A 49 1.82 -2.15 17.39
N ILE A 50 0.92 -2.29 18.35
CA ILE A 50 -0.53 -2.15 18.13
C ILE A 50 -0.87 -0.72 17.66
N LYS A 51 -0.32 0.30 18.32
CA LYS A 51 -0.52 1.71 17.92
C LYS A 51 0.00 1.99 16.50
N THR A 52 1.18 1.46 16.18
CA THR A 52 1.78 1.64 14.85
C THR A 52 0.98 0.93 13.75
N ALA A 53 0.52 -0.30 14.02
CA ALA A 53 -0.37 -1.03 13.11
C ALA A 53 -1.66 -0.24 12.85
N ARG A 54 -2.28 0.30 13.91
CA ARG A 54 -3.49 1.13 13.77
C ARG A 54 -3.24 2.38 12.92
N PHE A 55 -2.13 3.09 13.16
CA PHE A 55 -1.74 4.22 12.34
C PHE A 55 -1.59 3.82 10.87
N TYR A 56 -0.90 2.71 10.58
CA TYR A 56 -0.72 2.21 9.22
C TYR A 56 -2.07 1.95 8.54
N MET A 57 -2.97 1.23 9.22
CA MET A 57 -4.30 0.89 8.69
C MET A 57 -5.17 2.12 8.45
N GLN A 58 -5.06 3.15 9.29
CA GLN A 58 -5.90 4.35 9.20
C GLN A 58 -5.32 5.43 8.28
N ARG A 59 -4.00 5.53 8.13
CA ARG A 59 -3.34 6.64 7.43
C ARG A 59 -2.61 6.24 6.14
N LEU A 60 -2.05 5.03 6.08
CA LEU A 60 -1.27 4.58 4.92
C LEU A 60 -2.07 3.65 4.03
N LEU A 61 -2.73 2.64 4.60
CA LEU A 61 -3.47 1.67 3.81
C LEU A 61 -4.57 2.30 2.92
N PRO A 62 -5.30 3.37 3.31
CA PRO A 62 -6.29 3.98 2.42
C PRO A 62 -5.72 4.55 1.12
N GLN A 63 -4.40 4.76 1.01
CA GLN A 63 -3.77 5.15 -0.25
C GLN A 63 -3.99 4.12 -1.36
N THR A 64 -4.26 2.86 -1.01
CA THR A 64 -4.58 1.80 -1.99
C THR A 64 -5.75 2.19 -2.88
N SER A 65 -6.77 2.87 -2.36
CA SER A 65 -7.92 3.31 -3.14
C SER A 65 -7.53 4.31 -4.24
N GLY A 66 -6.66 5.26 -3.92
CA GLY A 66 -6.15 6.24 -4.89
C GLY A 66 -5.25 5.60 -5.94
N VAL A 67 -4.34 4.72 -5.52
CA VAL A 67 -3.46 3.98 -6.44
C VAL A 67 -4.28 3.04 -7.33
N PHE A 68 -5.29 2.38 -6.79
CA PHE A 68 -6.21 1.55 -7.57
C PHE A 68 -6.99 2.37 -8.60
N ALA A 69 -7.48 3.55 -8.23
CA ALA A 69 -8.14 4.45 -9.18
C ALA A 69 -7.18 4.88 -10.31
N ALA A 70 -5.92 5.16 -10.01
CA ALA A 70 -4.90 5.47 -11.01
C ALA A 70 -4.66 4.30 -11.98
N ILE A 71 -4.53 3.06 -11.46
CA ILE A 71 -4.40 1.85 -12.29
C ILE A 71 -5.62 1.69 -13.22
N MET A 72 -6.83 1.94 -12.70
CA MET A 72 -8.08 1.79 -13.46
C MET A 72 -8.28 2.90 -14.51
N ALA A 73 -7.64 4.06 -14.36
CA ALA A 73 -7.66 5.12 -15.37
C ALA A 73 -6.90 4.73 -16.66
N GLY A 74 -5.99 3.75 -16.58
CA GLY A 74 -5.21 3.27 -17.72
C GLY A 74 -4.09 4.21 -18.15
N GLY A 75 -3.40 3.84 -19.23
CA GLY A 75 -2.20 4.52 -19.70
C GLY A 75 -2.45 5.68 -20.67
N LYS A 76 -3.67 5.87 -21.19
CA LYS A 76 -3.95 6.86 -22.25
C LYS A 76 -3.44 8.26 -21.94
N SER A 77 -3.74 8.79 -20.76
CA SER A 77 -3.30 10.13 -20.36
C SER A 77 -1.77 10.25 -20.25
N ILE A 78 -1.06 9.15 -19.94
CA ILE A 78 0.40 9.11 -19.91
C ILE A 78 0.97 9.05 -21.35
N MET A 79 0.29 8.34 -22.24
CA MET A 79 0.71 8.17 -23.63
C MET A 79 0.37 9.37 -24.53
N GLU A 80 -0.46 10.31 -24.06
CA GLU A 80 -0.82 11.56 -24.76
C GLU A 80 0.27 12.63 -24.69
N PHE A 81 1.23 12.53 -23.77
CA PHE A 81 2.32 13.49 -23.66
C PHE A 81 3.29 13.37 -24.84
N ASP A 82 3.59 14.51 -25.48
CA ASP A 82 4.67 14.60 -26.46
C ASP A 82 6.02 14.64 -25.73
N GLY A 83 6.90 13.68 -26.04
CA GLY A 83 8.23 13.61 -25.46
C GLY A 83 9.12 14.82 -25.79
N ALA A 84 8.80 15.61 -26.82
CA ALA A 84 9.52 16.84 -27.15
C ALA A 84 9.10 18.07 -26.33
N ALA A 85 8.04 17.94 -25.50
CA ALA A 85 7.50 19.05 -24.70
C ALA A 85 8.12 19.15 -23.27
N PHE A 86 9.08 18.27 -22.93
CA PHE A 86 9.73 18.15 -21.62
C PHE A 86 11.23 17.91 -21.77
#